data_AF-A0A2H5YBW9-F1
#
_entry.id   AF-A0A2H5YBW9-F1
#
_cell.length_a   1.000
_cell.length_b   1.000
_cell.length_c   1.000
_cell.angle_alpha   90.00
_cell.angle_beta   90.00
_cell.angle_gamma   90.00
#
_symmetry.space_group_name_H-M   'P 1'
#
loop_
_entity.id
_entity.type
_entity.pdbx_description
1 polymer ?
#
loop_
_entity_poly.entity_id
_entity_poly.type
_entity_poly.pdbx_seq_one_letter_code
_entity_poly.pdbx_strand_id
1 'polypeptide(L)' 'MPEDLATLQAVLRWAGLEVPPERLQDLQPLWKALRERLARLEALPLEDVEPAFIAPILPIPS' A
#
# COMPACT_ATOMS: atom_id res chain seq x y z
N MET A 1 10.02 -5.50 -11.79
CA MET A 1 9.67 -6.85 -12.31
C MET A 1 8.19 -6.84 -12.70
N PRO A 2 7.67 -7.74 -13.57
CA PRO A 2 6.24 -7.76 -13.93
C PRO A 2 5.29 -7.98 -12.75
N GLU A 3 5.78 -8.60 -11.67
CA GLU A 3 5.05 -8.83 -10.41
C GLU A 3 4.61 -7.52 -9.73
N ASP A 4 5.45 -6.48 -9.73
CA ASP A 4 5.15 -5.19 -9.10
C ASP A 4 3.95 -4.48 -9.73
N LEU A 5 3.78 -4.61 -11.05
CA LEU A 5 2.68 -3.99 -11.78
C LEU A 5 1.36 -4.71 -11.49
N ALA A 6 1.38 -6.04 -11.44
CA ALA A 6 0.20 -6.83 -11.08
C ALA A 6 -0.26 -6.54 -9.64
N THR A 7 0.68 -6.41 -8.71
CA THR A 7 0.37 -6.00 -7.33
C THR A 7 -0.19 -4.57 -7.28
N LEU A 8 0.42 -3.62 -8.00
CA LEU A 8 -0.09 -2.24 -8.08
C LEU A 8 -1.54 -2.20 -8.61
N GLN A 9 -1.83 -2.93 -9.69
CA GLN A 9 -3.18 -3.04 -10.24
C GLN A 9 -4.17 -3.69 -9.25
N ALA A 10 -3.75 -4.72 -8.53
CA ALA A 10 -4.59 -5.37 -7.53
C ALA A 10 -4.93 -4.42 -6.36
N VAL A 11 -3.97 -3.64 -5.88
CA VAL A 11 -4.17 -2.63 -4.83
C VAL A 11 -5.11 -1.53 -5.28
N LEU A 12 -4.91 -0.98 -6.49
CA LEU A 12 -5.79 0.05 -7.06
C LEU A 12 -7.23 -0.46 -7.18
N ARG A 13 -7.40 -1.70 -7.66
CA ARG A 13 -8.71 -2.35 -7.74
C ARG A 13 -9.35 -2.54 -6.37
N TRP A 14 -8.60 -2.98 -5.37
CA TRP A 14 -9.11 -3.14 -4.00
C TRP A 14 -9.57 -1.82 -3.38
N ALA A 15 -8.86 -0.73 -3.69
CA ALA A 15 -9.24 0.63 -3.30
C ALA A 15 -10.41 1.21 -4.11
N GLY A 16 -10.94 0.49 -5.12
CA GLY A 16 -11.99 0.98 -6.01
C GLY A 16 -11.53 2.10 -6.95
N LEU A 17 -10.23 2.21 -7.22
CA LEU A 17 -9.66 3.23 -8.10
C LEU A 17 -9.53 2.71 -9.53
N GLU A 18 -10.27 3.33 -10.44
CA GLU A 18 -10.10 3.12 -11.88
C GLU A 18 -8.97 4.02 -12.39
N VAL A 19 -7.82 3.42 -12.68
CA VAL A 19 -6.66 4.14 -13.22
C VAL A 19 -6.42 3.71 -14.66
N PRO A 20 -6.39 4.66 -15.62
CA PRO A 20 -6.10 4.34 -17.02
C PRO A 20 -4.71 3.70 -17.20
N PRO A 21 -4.54 2.76 -18.14
CA PRO A 21 -3.26 2.07 -18.36
C PRO A 21 -2.07 3.00 -18.59
N GLU A 22 -2.28 4.14 -19.25
CA GLU A 22 -1.27 5.16 -19.50
C GLU A 22 -0.75 5.82 -18.21
N ARG A 23 -1.61 5.92 -17.18
CA ARG A 23 -1.26 6.46 -15.86
C ARG A 23 -0.61 5.40 -14.96
N LEU A 24 -0.82 4.11 -15.23
CA LEU A 24 -0.18 3.04 -14.45
C LEU A 24 1.33 3.06 -14.60
N GLN A 25 1.86 3.42 -15.77
CA GLN A 25 3.30 3.55 -15.98
C GLN A 25 3.90 4.67 -15.13
N ASP A 26 3.20 5.80 -14.99
CA ASP A 26 3.60 6.91 -14.11
C ASP A 26 3.66 6.50 -12.63
N LEU A 27 2.81 5.55 -12.22
CA LEU A 27 2.70 5.09 -10.84
C LEU A 27 3.73 4.02 -10.47
N GLN A 28 4.26 3.27 -11.43
CA GLN A 28 5.27 2.23 -11.18
C GLN A 28 6.51 2.72 -10.40
N PRO A 29 7.17 3.84 -10.76
CA PRO A 29 8.34 4.31 -10.01
C PRO A 29 7.98 4.73 -8.58
N LEU A 30 6.80 5.33 -8.38
CA LEU A 30 6.31 5.71 -7.05
C LEU A 30 6.00 4.47 -6.20
N TRP A 31 5.35 3.47 -6.80
CA TRP A 31 5.06 2.19 -6.15
C TRP A 31 6.35 1.46 -5.73
N LYS A 32 7.35 1.42 -6.61
CA LYS A 32 8.66 0.83 -6.31
C LYS A 32 9.34 1.55 -5.14
N ALA A 33 9.39 2.88 -5.17
CA ALA A 33 9.97 3.68 -4.08
C ALA A 33 9.25 3.46 -2.74
N LEU A 34 7.92 3.32 -2.77
CA LEU A 34 7.12 3.00 -1.58
C LEU A 34 7.48 1.62 -1.03
N ARG A 35 7.56 0.58 -1.89
CA ARG A 35 7.93 -0.78 -1.51
C ARG A 35 9.34 -0.85 -0.89
N GLU A 36 10.30 -0.15 -1.47
CA GLU A 36 11.66 -0.05 -0.91
C GLU A 36 11.68 0.64 0.46
N ARG A 37 10.83 1.66 0.66
CA ARG A 37 10.69 2.31 1.96
C ARG A 37 10.02 1.40 2.99
N LEU A 38 8.99 0.64 2.61
CA LEU A 38 8.32 -0.34 3.47
C LEU A 38 9.28 -1.47 3.88
N ALA A 39 10.06 -2.01 2.94
CA ALA A 39 11.04 -3.06 3.23
C ALA A 39 12.08 -2.61 4.28
N ARG A 40 12.47 -1.33 4.27
CA ARG A 40 13.35 -0.78 5.32
C ARG A 40 12.70 -0.70 6.69
N LEU A 41 11.39 -0.48 6.75
CA LEU A 41 10.64 -0.46 8.01
C LEU A 41 10.42 -1.88 8.53
N GLU A 42 10.13 -2.84 7.65
CA GLU A 42 9.97 -4.27 7.98
C GLU A 42 11.25 -4.88 8.55
N ALA A 43 12.42 -4.35 8.17
CA ALA A 43 13.72 -4.80 8.69
C ALA A 43 14.05 -4.28 10.10
N LEU A 44 13.24 -3.37 10.67
CA LEU A 44 13.48 -2.86 12.02
C LEU A 44 13.13 -3.92 13.07
N PRO A 45 13.91 -4.04 14.16
CA PRO A 45 13.54 -4.92 15.26
C PRO A 45 12.27 -4.37 15.93
N LEU A 46 11.23 -5.20 15.97
CA LEU A 46 9.94 -4.89 16.62
C LEU A 46 9.76 -5.65 17.95
N GLU A 47 10.82 -6.31 18.43
CA GLU A 47 10.82 -6.99 19.74
C GLU A 47 10.48 -5.94 20.82
N ASP A 48 9.43 -6.24 21.61
CA ASP A 48 8.86 -5.38 22.65
C ASP A 48 8.17 -4.07 22.19
N VAL A 49 7.90 -3.91 20.88
CA VAL A 49 7.11 -2.79 20.37
C VAL A 49 5.62 -3.15 20.38
N GLU A 50 4.86 -2.60 21.33
CA GLU A 50 3.40 -2.72 21.32
C GLU A 50 2.79 -1.91 20.15
N PRO A 51 1.91 -2.51 19.33
CA PRO A 51 1.24 -1.77 18.27
C PRO A 51 0.25 -0.77 18.87
N ALA A 52 0.37 0.50 18.50
CA ALA A 52 -0.56 1.53 18.90
C ALA A 52 -1.86 1.43 18.07
N PHE A 53 -2.87 0.74 18.59
CA PHE A 53 -4.21 0.72 18.00
C PHE A 53 -5.07 1.84 18.59
N ILE A 54 -5.39 2.84 17.76
CA ILE A 54 -6.54 3.71 18.00
C ILE A 54 -7.51 3.40 16.87
N ALA A 55 -8.47 2.48 17.08
CA ALA A 55 -9.53 2.27 16.11
C ALA A 55 -10.44 3.51 16.13
N PRO A 56 -10.54 4.32 15.06
CA PRO A 56 -11.59 5.32 14.99
C PRO A 56 -12.92 4.59 15.04
N ILE A 57 -13.80 4.97 15.98
CA ILE A 57 -15.20 4.57 15.94
C ILE A 57 -15.77 5.19 14.65
N LEU A 58 -15.84 4.41 13.59
CA LEU A 58 -16.59 4.79 12.41
C LEU A 58 -18.08 4.63 12.76
N PRO A 59 -18.90 5.69 12.77
CA PRO A 59 -20.33 5.53 12.92
C PRO A 59 -20.83 4.68 11.75
N ILE A 60 -21.38 3.50 12.04
CA ILE A 60 -22.08 2.68 11.04
C ILE A 60 -23.44 3.37 10.83
N PRO A 61 -23.75 3.92 9.64
CA PRO A 61 -25.09 4.41 9.35
C PRO A 61 -26.08 3.24 9.41
N SER A 62 -27.20 3.46 10.09
CA SER A 62 -28.31 2.49 10.25
C SER A 62 -29.00 2.17 8.93
#